data_AF-A0A8H4WD93-F1
#
_entry.id   AF-A0A8H4WD93-F1
#
_cell.length_a   1.000
_cell.length_b   1.000
_cell.length_c   1.000
_cell.angle_alpha   90.00
_cell.angle_beta   90.00
_cell.angle_gamma   90.00
#
_symmetry.space_group_name_H-M   'P 1'
#
loop_
_entity.id
_entity.type
_entity.pdbx_description
1 polymer ?
#
loop_
_entity_poly.entity_id
_entity_poly.type
_entity_poly.pdbx_seq_one_letter_code
_entity_poly.pdbx_strand_id
1 'polypeptide(L)'
;MLLDVEATISIRFRGTGEVKLARDTCVRRIYSRSRSPREDSFRDCVRARDGKCVLTGVGNQFASLDDWAGFEAAHIFPLGQQELWNLGGFSHFITRPGRNPVNSVQNGLLLAAQMHQLFDGFVVSVNPDDGYKITDFSANNWNVDGRILDIVCRDPNHPDRVADELLRWHFRQCVLANMKGAGEPIFKHDFPPGTDMINEIMRGPLPAQRMELELFSRLQQIPQEDDDGSVH
;
A
#
# COMPACT_ATOMS: atom_id res chain seq x y z
N MET A 1 -3.98 37.68 22.62
CA MET A 1 -2.61 37.16 22.73
C MET A 1 -2.63 36.06 23.80
N LEU A 2 -3.02 34.84 23.41
CA LEU A 2 -2.91 33.67 24.28
C LEU A 2 -1.69 32.89 23.80
N LEU A 3 -0.67 32.83 24.66
CA LEU A 3 0.48 31.97 24.51
C LEU A 3 0.07 30.60 25.04
N ASP A 4 -0.21 29.65 24.14
CA ASP A 4 -0.29 28.24 24.54
C ASP A 4 1.13 27.73 24.75
N VAL A 5 1.41 27.37 26.00
CA VAL A 5 2.69 26.87 26.47
C VAL A 5 2.73 25.38 26.12
N GLU A 6 3.44 24.99 25.05
CA GLU A 6 3.60 23.59 24.67
C GLU A 6 4.48 22.86 25.70
N ALA A 7 3.87 22.00 26.52
CA ALA A 7 4.59 21.07 27.38
C ALA A 7 5.14 19.90 26.55
N THR A 8 6.45 19.91 26.29
CA THR A 8 7.16 18.76 25.73
C THR A 8 7.51 17.79 26.85
N ILE A 9 6.87 16.61 26.88
CA ILE A 9 7.24 15.54 27.81
C ILE A 9 8.42 14.78 27.20
N SER A 10 9.62 14.96 27.78
CA SER A 10 10.82 14.20 27.41
C SER A 10 11.05 13.05 28.39
N ILE A 11 10.84 11.81 27.95
CA ILE A 11 11.18 10.62 28.73
C ILE A 11 12.61 10.21 28.37
N ARG A 12 13.54 10.26 29.33
CA ARG A 12 14.93 9.80 29.13
C ARG A 12 15.05 8.33 29.53
N PHE A 13 15.31 7.45 28.56
CA PHE A 13 15.80 6.09 28.82
C PHE A 13 17.34 6.08 28.78
N ARG A 14 17.97 5.16 29.54
CA ARG A 14 19.43 4.98 29.53
C ARG A 14 19.86 4.28 28.23
N GLY A 15 19.98 5.06 27.17
CA GLY A 15 20.49 4.69 25.85
C GLY A 15 20.54 5.94 24.99
N THR A 16 21.63 6.16 24.25
CA THR A 16 21.95 7.42 23.57
C THR A 16 21.11 7.67 22.31
N GLY A 17 19.80 7.82 22.47
CA GLY A 17 18.87 8.21 21.42
C GLY A 17 17.74 9.09 21.96
N GLU A 18 17.51 10.23 21.34
CA GLU A 18 16.34 11.07 21.62
C GLU A 18 15.12 10.47 20.89
N VAL A 19 14.17 9.91 21.63
CA VAL A 19 12.90 9.45 21.06
C VAL A 19 11.91 10.61 21.11
N LYS A 20 11.50 11.12 19.95
CA LYS A 20 10.44 12.14 19.85
C LYS A 20 9.09 11.45 19.61
N LEU A 21 8.08 11.87 20.34
CA LEU A 21 6.69 11.46 20.11
C LEU A 21 6.22 12.02 18.75
N ALA A 22 5.97 11.14 17.79
CA ALA A 22 5.33 11.52 16.53
C ALA A 22 3.83 11.78 16.78
N ARG A 23 3.37 13.01 16.49
CA ARG A 23 1.95 13.35 16.50
C ARG A 23 1.20 12.69 15.32
N ASP A 24 1.91 12.37 14.25
CA ASP A 24 1.38 11.79 13.01
C ASP A 24 0.73 10.42 13.25
N THR A 25 -0.43 10.19 12.63
CA THR A 25 -1.13 8.90 12.62
C THR A 25 -0.91 8.21 11.28
N CYS A 26 -0.98 6.87 11.24
CA CYS A 26 -0.93 6.18 9.96
C CYS A 26 -2.15 6.56 9.12
N VAL A 27 -1.95 6.59 7.81
CA VAL A 27 -3.02 6.74 6.83
C VAL A 27 -3.93 5.52 6.93
N ARG A 28 -5.23 5.71 6.70
CA ARG A 28 -6.18 4.58 6.67
C ARG A 28 -6.14 3.92 5.30
N ARG A 29 -6.10 2.58 5.29
CA ARG A 29 -6.06 1.78 4.07
C ARG A 29 -7.07 0.65 4.15
N ILE A 30 -7.78 0.43 3.05
CA ILE A 30 -8.61 -0.76 2.82
C ILE A 30 -7.86 -1.72 1.89
N TYR A 31 -8.18 -3.00 1.97
CA TYR A 31 -7.64 -3.99 1.04
C TYR A 31 -8.15 -3.68 -0.36
N SER A 32 -7.21 -3.35 -1.25
CA SER A 32 -7.50 -2.97 -2.62
C SER A 32 -7.28 -4.17 -3.52
N ARG A 33 -8.36 -4.83 -3.98
CA ARG A 33 -8.25 -5.75 -5.11
C ARG A 33 -8.61 -5.04 -6.39
N SER A 34 -7.80 -5.23 -7.41
CA SER A 34 -8.17 -4.84 -8.76
C SER A 34 -9.40 -5.64 -9.21
N ARG A 35 -10.53 -4.97 -9.39
CA ARG A 35 -11.82 -5.59 -9.73
C ARG A 35 -12.37 -5.13 -11.08
N SER A 36 -11.65 -4.25 -11.78
CA SER A 36 -12.12 -3.70 -13.06
C SER A 36 -11.31 -4.24 -14.26
N PRO A 37 -11.93 -4.38 -15.44
CA PRO A 37 -11.22 -4.67 -16.71
C PRO A 37 -10.22 -3.58 -17.15
N ARG A 38 -10.26 -2.37 -16.57
CA ARG A 38 -9.33 -1.27 -16.92
C ARG A 38 -7.99 -1.38 -16.19
N GLU A 39 -7.95 -2.09 -15.05
CA GLU A 39 -6.71 -2.40 -14.33
C GLU A 39 -5.89 -3.51 -15.01
N ASP A 40 -6.35 -4.04 -16.15
CA ASP A 40 -5.60 -4.99 -16.95
C ASP A 40 -4.19 -4.47 -17.22
N SER A 41 -4.02 -3.20 -17.66
CA SER A 41 -2.67 -2.70 -17.95
C SER A 41 -1.74 -2.63 -16.74
N PHE A 42 -2.17 -2.06 -15.61
CA PHE A 42 -1.35 -2.01 -14.39
C PHE A 42 -1.03 -3.42 -13.89
N ARG A 43 -2.07 -4.24 -13.72
CA ARG A 43 -1.97 -5.59 -13.18
C ARG A 43 -1.09 -6.45 -14.08
N ASP A 44 -1.31 -6.42 -15.39
CA ASP A 44 -0.60 -7.26 -16.34
C ASP A 44 0.85 -6.79 -16.51
N CYS A 45 1.12 -5.48 -16.45
CA CYS A 45 2.50 -4.98 -16.44
C CYS A 45 3.23 -5.31 -15.14
N VAL A 46 2.59 -5.23 -13.96
CA VAL A 46 3.19 -5.67 -12.69
C VAL A 46 3.46 -7.18 -12.71
N ARG A 47 2.51 -7.97 -13.21
CA ARG A 47 2.65 -9.42 -13.42
C ARG A 47 3.82 -9.76 -14.34
N ALA A 48 3.93 -9.07 -15.47
CA ALA A 48 5.00 -9.26 -16.44
C ALA A 48 6.37 -8.89 -15.87
N ARG A 49 6.45 -7.82 -15.06
CA ARG A 49 7.71 -7.40 -14.41
C ARG A 49 8.14 -8.37 -13.32
N ASP A 50 7.22 -8.78 -12.45
CA ASP A 50 7.57 -9.47 -11.22
C ASP A 50 7.56 -10.99 -11.35
N GLY A 51 6.52 -11.58 -11.98
CA GLY A 51 6.38 -13.03 -12.21
C GLY A 51 6.30 -13.93 -10.97
N LYS A 52 6.50 -13.39 -9.77
CA LYS A 52 6.52 -14.08 -8.47
C LYS A 52 6.07 -13.14 -7.36
N CYS A 53 5.76 -13.70 -6.19
CA CYS A 53 5.57 -12.88 -5.01
C CYS A 53 6.91 -12.27 -4.59
N VAL A 54 7.07 -10.96 -4.70
CA VAL A 54 8.37 -10.29 -4.48
C VAL A 54 8.78 -10.22 -3.00
N LEU A 55 7.87 -10.46 -2.06
CA LEU A 55 8.20 -10.56 -0.63
C LEU A 55 8.64 -11.96 -0.23
N THR A 56 7.99 -13.00 -0.76
CA THR A 56 8.28 -14.40 -0.38
C THR A 56 9.23 -15.09 -1.35
N GLY A 57 9.46 -14.52 -2.55
CA GLY A 57 10.20 -15.14 -3.64
C GLY A 57 9.47 -16.32 -4.31
N VAL A 58 8.25 -16.66 -3.89
CA VAL A 58 7.49 -17.81 -4.44
C VAL A 58 7.05 -17.48 -5.87
N GLY A 59 7.61 -18.22 -6.82
CA GLY A 59 7.27 -18.12 -8.25
C GLY A 59 5.89 -18.63 -8.57
N ASN A 60 5.21 -17.98 -9.53
CA ASN A 60 3.99 -18.51 -10.09
C ASN A 60 4.32 -19.50 -11.21
N GLN A 61 4.19 -20.81 -10.92
CA GLN A 61 4.50 -21.88 -11.88
C GLN A 61 3.55 -21.90 -13.09
N PHE A 62 2.38 -21.28 -12.97
CA PHE A 62 1.37 -21.24 -14.03
C PHE A 62 1.30 -19.89 -14.76
N ALA A 63 2.25 -18.97 -14.50
CA ALA A 63 2.31 -17.67 -15.16
C ALA A 63 2.37 -17.77 -16.69
N SER A 64 3.04 -18.80 -17.23
CA SER A 64 3.11 -19.03 -18.68
C SER A 64 1.78 -19.46 -19.31
N LEU A 65 0.81 -19.89 -18.49
CA LEU A 65 -0.55 -20.22 -18.90
C LEU A 65 -1.52 -19.06 -18.64
N ASP A 66 -1.01 -17.88 -18.28
CA ASP A 66 -1.77 -16.72 -17.83
C ASP A 66 -2.68 -17.01 -16.61
N ASP A 67 -2.33 -18.05 -15.83
CA ASP A 67 -3.01 -18.36 -14.59
C ASP A 67 -2.27 -17.69 -13.43
N TRP A 68 -2.96 -16.71 -12.82
CA TRP A 68 -2.45 -15.91 -11.71
C TRP A 68 -3.19 -16.20 -10.40
N ALA A 69 -3.85 -17.35 -10.29
CA ALA A 69 -4.54 -17.75 -9.07
C ALA A 69 -3.60 -17.66 -7.86
N GLY A 70 -4.05 -16.95 -6.82
CA GLY A 70 -3.28 -16.73 -5.59
C GLY A 70 -2.23 -15.61 -5.65
N PHE A 71 -2.10 -14.90 -6.79
CA PHE A 71 -1.23 -13.74 -6.93
C PHE A 71 -2.01 -12.48 -7.31
N GLU A 72 -1.67 -11.36 -6.68
CA GLU A 72 -2.37 -10.09 -6.81
C GLU A 72 -1.37 -8.94 -7.01
N ALA A 73 -1.70 -8.04 -7.93
CA ALA A 73 -0.97 -6.79 -8.08
C ALA A 73 -1.44 -5.82 -6.99
N ALA A 74 -0.52 -5.45 -6.11
CA ALA A 74 -0.75 -4.58 -4.98
C ALA A 74 -0.17 -3.19 -5.26
N HIS A 75 -0.96 -2.14 -5.06
CA HIS A 75 -0.42 -0.79 -5.06
C HIS A 75 0.44 -0.55 -3.80
N ILE A 76 1.53 0.18 -3.89
CA ILE A 76 2.35 0.55 -2.73
C ILE A 76 1.66 1.69 -1.98
N PHE A 77 1.39 2.76 -2.72
CA PHE A 77 0.53 3.86 -2.30
C PHE A 77 -0.92 3.54 -2.69
N PRO A 78 -1.87 3.54 -1.74
CA PRO A 78 -3.23 3.07 -1.99
C PRO A 78 -4.03 3.98 -2.93
N LEU A 79 -4.78 3.37 -3.85
CA LEU A 79 -5.67 4.07 -4.79
C LEU A 79 -6.71 4.96 -4.10
N GLY A 80 -7.25 4.53 -2.96
CA GLY A 80 -8.25 5.28 -2.20
C GLY A 80 -7.73 6.57 -1.54
N GLN A 81 -6.45 6.91 -1.70
CA GLN A 81 -5.80 8.08 -1.09
C GLN A 81 -5.32 9.10 -2.13
N GLN A 82 -6.08 9.29 -3.21
CA GLN A 82 -5.72 10.20 -4.31
C GLN A 82 -5.50 11.65 -3.87
N GLU A 83 -6.29 12.15 -2.92
CA GLU A 83 -6.12 13.51 -2.40
C GLU A 83 -4.74 13.66 -1.72
N LEU A 84 -4.37 12.69 -0.89
CA LEU A 84 -3.06 12.65 -0.25
C LEU A 84 -1.93 12.49 -1.29
N TRP A 85 -2.16 11.67 -2.32
CA TRP A 85 -1.22 11.53 -3.44
C TRP A 85 -0.95 12.90 -4.11
N ASN A 86 -2.00 13.66 -4.39
CA ASN A 86 -1.92 14.96 -5.04
C ASN A 86 -1.27 16.00 -4.13
N LEU A 87 -1.71 16.12 -2.87
CA LEU A 87 -1.17 17.04 -1.87
C LEU A 87 0.32 16.81 -1.61
N GLY A 88 0.73 15.53 -1.57
CA GLY A 88 2.12 15.15 -1.36
C GLY A 88 2.99 15.22 -2.62
N GLY A 89 2.42 15.54 -3.78
CA GLY A 89 3.17 15.63 -5.04
C GLY A 89 3.81 14.30 -5.49
N PHE A 90 3.23 13.16 -5.09
CA PHE A 90 3.86 11.84 -5.28
C PHE A 90 4.04 11.45 -6.76
N SER A 91 3.27 12.07 -7.67
CA SER A 91 3.47 11.94 -9.13
C SER A 91 4.90 12.29 -9.57
N HIS A 92 5.62 13.15 -8.84
CA HIS A 92 6.98 13.53 -9.18
C HIS A 92 7.99 12.37 -9.05
N PHE A 93 7.68 11.35 -8.24
CA PHE A 93 8.53 10.16 -8.06
C PHE A 93 8.31 9.10 -9.14
N ILE A 94 7.33 9.30 -10.02
CA ILE A 94 6.99 8.37 -11.09
C ILE A 94 7.63 8.85 -12.39
N THR A 95 8.57 8.07 -12.91
CA THR A 95 9.27 8.37 -14.18
C THR A 95 8.45 7.94 -15.40
N ARG A 96 7.55 6.97 -15.24
CA ARG A 96 6.67 6.41 -16.27
C ARG A 96 5.21 6.40 -15.79
N PRO A 97 4.55 7.56 -15.76
CA PRO A 97 3.22 7.70 -15.15
C PRO A 97 2.08 7.08 -15.97
N GLY A 98 2.30 6.78 -17.26
CA GLY A 98 1.21 6.38 -18.14
C GLY A 98 0.11 7.46 -18.20
N ARG A 99 -1.16 7.02 -18.24
CA ARG A 99 -2.33 7.93 -18.21
C ARG A 99 -2.67 8.42 -16.80
N ASN A 100 -2.39 7.62 -15.78
CA ASN A 100 -2.65 7.95 -14.38
C ASN A 100 -1.43 7.54 -13.54
N PRO A 101 -0.66 8.50 -12.98
CA PRO A 101 0.53 8.22 -12.19
C PRO A 101 0.32 7.22 -11.04
N VAL A 102 -0.88 7.19 -10.43
CA VAL A 102 -1.19 6.27 -9.34
C VAL A 102 -1.28 4.82 -9.82
N ASN A 103 -1.68 4.62 -11.08
CA ASN A 103 -1.70 3.31 -11.76
C ASN A 103 -0.38 3.02 -12.49
N SER A 104 0.70 3.73 -12.20
CA SER A 104 2.01 3.37 -12.72
C SER A 104 2.49 2.05 -12.13
N VAL A 105 3.15 1.24 -12.95
CA VAL A 105 3.82 -0.01 -12.54
C VAL A 105 4.83 0.23 -11.41
N GLN A 106 5.41 1.42 -11.35
CA GLN A 106 6.36 1.83 -10.30
C GLN A 106 5.70 1.97 -8.92
N ASN A 107 4.37 2.07 -8.86
CA ASN A 107 3.55 2.01 -7.66
C ASN A 107 3.00 0.58 -7.40
N GLY A 108 3.48 -0.45 -8.08
CA GLY A 108 2.95 -1.81 -7.98
C GLY A 108 3.95 -2.85 -7.48
N LEU A 109 3.47 -3.89 -6.80
CA LEU A 109 4.19 -5.11 -6.45
C LEU A 109 3.30 -6.32 -6.74
N LEU A 110 3.85 -7.42 -7.26
CA LEU A 110 3.15 -8.69 -7.32
C LEU A 110 3.33 -9.44 -6.00
N LEU A 111 2.23 -9.72 -5.32
CA LEU A 111 2.20 -10.37 -4.01
C LEU A 111 1.35 -11.63 -4.05
N ALA A 112 1.70 -12.63 -3.25
CA ALA A 112 0.76 -13.71 -2.94
C ALA A 112 -0.43 -13.10 -2.19
N ALA A 113 -1.66 -13.60 -2.42
CA ALA A 113 -2.88 -12.98 -1.90
C ALA A 113 -2.83 -12.75 -0.37
N GLN A 114 -2.27 -13.68 0.39
CA GLN A 114 -2.06 -13.52 1.83
C GLN A 114 -1.05 -12.41 2.18
N MET A 115 0.01 -12.25 1.39
CA MET A 115 1.01 -11.19 1.58
C MET A 115 0.43 -9.83 1.23
N HIS A 116 -0.43 -9.76 0.21
CA HIS A 116 -1.13 -8.54 -0.16
C HIS A 116 -2.00 -8.02 0.99
N GLN A 117 -2.76 -8.91 1.64
CA GLN A 117 -3.57 -8.55 2.81
C GLN A 117 -2.72 -8.00 3.96
N LEU A 118 -1.57 -8.63 4.25
CA LEU A 118 -0.64 -8.15 5.29
C LEU A 118 -0.01 -6.81 4.91
N PHE A 119 0.32 -6.62 3.64
CA PHE A 119 0.93 -5.40 3.14
C PHE A 119 -0.06 -4.23 3.21
N ASP A 120 -1.28 -4.42 2.74
CA ASP A 120 -2.36 -3.42 2.82
C ASP A 120 -2.78 -3.12 4.26
N GLY A 121 -2.69 -4.11 5.15
CA GLY A 121 -2.91 -3.95 6.58
C GLY A 121 -1.75 -3.29 7.34
N PHE A 122 -0.70 -2.86 6.65
CA PHE A 122 0.52 -2.30 7.23
C PHE A 122 1.24 -3.23 8.21
N VAL A 123 1.07 -4.54 8.05
CA VAL A 123 1.71 -5.57 8.89
C VAL A 123 3.08 -5.95 8.36
N VAL A 124 3.29 -5.91 7.04
CA VAL A 124 4.60 -6.18 6.41
C VAL A 124 5.01 -4.99 5.55
N SER A 125 6.29 -4.65 5.57
CA SER A 125 6.82 -3.53 4.81
C SER A 125 8.25 -3.77 4.33
N VAL A 126 8.74 -2.86 3.48
CA VAL A 126 10.10 -2.89 2.94
C VAL A 126 10.76 -1.55 3.20
N ASN A 127 11.96 -1.57 3.78
CA ASN A 127 12.75 -0.35 3.97
C ASN A 127 13.82 -0.21 2.87
N PRO A 128 13.64 0.67 1.87
CA PRO A 128 14.65 0.88 0.83
C PRO A 128 15.95 1.47 1.38
N ASP A 129 15.90 2.17 2.52
CA ASP A 129 17.07 2.80 3.16
C ASP A 129 17.91 1.82 4.01
N ASP A 130 17.39 0.60 4.26
CA ASP A 130 18.08 -0.50 4.95
C ASP A 130 18.27 -1.68 3.99
N GLY A 131 18.78 -1.41 2.80
CA GLY A 131 19.10 -2.43 1.80
C GLY A 131 17.89 -3.21 1.28
N TYR A 132 16.70 -2.59 1.28
CA TYR A 132 15.43 -3.24 0.92
C TYR A 132 15.03 -4.39 1.85
N LYS A 133 15.42 -4.31 3.13
CA LYS A 133 15.03 -5.28 4.14
C LYS A 133 13.50 -5.27 4.36
N ILE A 134 12.93 -6.47 4.39
CA ILE A 134 11.53 -6.72 4.72
C ILE A 134 11.41 -6.72 6.25
N THR A 135 10.40 -6.01 6.76
CA THR A 135 10.04 -5.99 8.18
C THR A 135 8.62 -6.50 8.36
N ASP A 136 8.46 -7.55 9.16
CA ASP A 136 7.16 -8.02 9.64
C ASP A 136 6.91 -7.44 11.05
N PHE A 137 5.86 -6.64 11.18
CA PHE A 137 5.48 -5.99 12.45
C PHE A 137 4.61 -6.89 13.35
N SER A 138 4.38 -8.15 12.93
CA SER A 138 3.63 -9.16 13.68
C SER A 138 4.53 -10.31 14.17
N ALA A 139 4.01 -11.54 14.19
CA ALA A 139 4.71 -12.73 14.67
C ALA A 139 5.61 -13.40 13.61
N ASN A 140 5.81 -12.78 12.44
CA ASN A 140 6.58 -13.35 11.32
C ASN A 140 6.09 -14.74 10.87
N ASN A 141 4.77 -14.93 10.82
CA ASN A 141 4.13 -16.23 10.52
C ASN A 141 4.53 -16.82 9.15
N TRP A 142 5.03 -15.99 8.25
CA TRP A 142 5.38 -16.39 6.88
C TRP A 142 6.89 -16.38 6.62
N ASN A 143 7.71 -16.21 7.66
CA ASN A 143 9.18 -16.20 7.58
C ASN A 143 9.71 -15.21 6.52
N VAL A 144 9.11 -14.01 6.47
CA VAL A 144 9.51 -12.94 5.54
C VAL A 144 10.37 -11.87 6.21
N ASP A 145 10.30 -11.74 7.54
CA ASP A 145 11.09 -10.76 8.27
C ASP A 145 12.60 -10.96 8.05
N GLY A 146 13.30 -9.85 7.84
CA GLY A 146 14.75 -9.83 7.61
C GLY A 146 15.19 -10.29 6.22
N ARG A 147 14.29 -10.80 5.38
CA ARG A 147 14.59 -11.07 3.96
C ARG A 147 14.75 -9.76 3.20
N ILE A 148 15.28 -9.84 1.99
CA ILE A 148 15.43 -8.69 1.09
C ILE A 148 14.35 -8.77 0.00
N LEU A 149 13.71 -7.64 -0.30
CA LEU A 149 12.77 -7.53 -1.42
C LEU A 149 13.42 -8.06 -2.71
N ASP A 150 12.68 -8.84 -3.48
CA ASP A 150 13.22 -9.46 -4.68
C ASP A 150 13.74 -8.43 -5.69
N ILE A 151 14.88 -8.71 -6.33
CA ILE A 151 15.55 -7.78 -7.25
C ILE A 151 14.70 -7.49 -8.49
N VAL A 152 13.81 -8.41 -8.91
CA VAL A 152 13.04 -8.27 -10.16
C VAL A 152 12.20 -6.99 -10.22
N CYS A 153 11.66 -6.52 -9.09
CA CYS A 153 10.85 -5.30 -9.06
C CYS A 153 11.67 -4.02 -8.81
N ARG A 154 12.96 -4.15 -8.46
CA ARG A 154 13.85 -3.03 -8.06
C ARG A 154 15.18 -3.01 -8.81
N ASP A 155 15.29 -3.71 -9.93
CA ASP A 155 16.50 -3.67 -10.77
C ASP A 155 16.75 -2.22 -11.21
N PRO A 156 17.91 -1.63 -10.90
CA PRO A 156 18.23 -0.25 -11.27
C PRO A 156 18.21 0.02 -12.77
N ASN A 157 18.36 -1.02 -13.60
CA ASN A 157 18.31 -0.90 -15.06
C ASN A 157 16.90 -1.06 -15.63
N HIS A 158 15.93 -1.49 -14.82
CA HIS A 158 14.56 -1.66 -15.27
C HIS A 158 13.79 -0.33 -15.19
N PRO A 159 13.24 0.18 -16.31
CA PRO A 159 12.60 1.50 -16.35
C PRO A 159 11.34 1.58 -15.49
N ASP A 160 10.63 0.46 -15.33
CA ASP A 160 9.44 0.35 -14.48
C ASP A 160 9.75 -0.20 -13.07
N ARG A 161 11.00 -0.07 -12.60
CA ARG A 161 11.35 -0.43 -11.22
C ARG A 161 10.49 0.36 -10.23
N VAL A 162 10.19 -0.29 -9.10
CA VAL A 162 9.46 0.31 -7.98
C VAL A 162 10.11 1.61 -7.55
N ALA A 163 9.28 2.63 -7.29
CA ALA A 163 9.75 3.90 -6.76
C ALA A 163 10.10 3.78 -5.27
N ASP A 164 11.35 4.05 -4.92
CA ASP A 164 11.86 3.94 -3.54
C ASP A 164 11.09 4.86 -2.59
N GLU A 165 10.66 6.03 -3.07
CA GLU A 165 9.89 6.99 -2.27
C GLU A 165 8.54 6.45 -1.83
N LEU A 166 7.91 5.61 -2.66
CA LEU A 166 6.65 4.96 -2.31
C LEU A 166 6.87 3.86 -1.28
N LEU A 167 7.94 3.07 -1.41
CA LEU A 167 8.33 2.08 -0.39
C LEU A 167 8.64 2.78 0.95
N ARG A 168 9.38 3.88 0.91
CA ARG A 168 9.72 4.68 2.09
C ARG A 168 8.47 5.25 2.75
N TRP A 169 7.51 5.74 1.96
CA TRP A 169 6.22 6.17 2.47
C TRP A 169 5.46 5.02 3.15
N HIS A 170 5.35 3.87 2.48
CA HIS A 170 4.66 2.69 3.01
C HIS A 170 5.30 2.18 4.31
N PHE A 171 6.63 2.17 4.36
CA PHE A 171 7.39 1.83 5.57
C PHE A 171 7.05 2.74 6.73
N ARG A 172 7.00 4.06 6.50
CA ARG A 172 6.57 5.02 7.54
C ARG A 172 5.15 4.73 8.02
N GLN A 173 4.22 4.39 7.12
CA GLN A 173 2.85 4.03 7.52
C GLN A 173 2.83 2.79 8.43
N CYS A 174 3.64 1.77 8.10
CA CYS A 174 3.75 0.56 8.92
C CYS A 174 4.34 0.83 10.31
N VAL A 175 5.37 1.67 10.39
CA VAL A 175 5.92 2.12 11.68
C VAL A 175 4.86 2.86 12.48
N LEU A 176 4.14 3.82 11.87
CA LEU A 176 3.09 4.58 12.57
C LEU A 176 1.93 3.69 13.03
N ALA A 177 1.52 2.71 12.23
CA ALA A 177 0.41 1.82 12.53
C ALA A 177 0.71 0.88 13.71
N ASN A 178 1.95 0.39 13.81
CA ASN A 178 2.32 -0.66 14.75
C ASN A 178 3.12 -0.18 15.98
N MET A 179 3.77 0.98 15.91
CA MET A 179 4.61 1.49 17.01
C MET A 179 3.93 2.61 17.83
N LYS A 180 2.73 3.05 17.44
CA LYS A 180 1.98 4.11 18.15
C LYS A 180 0.92 3.50 19.08
N GLY A 181 1.14 3.59 20.39
CA GLY A 181 0.14 3.24 21.41
C GLY A 181 -0.39 1.80 21.31
N ALA A 182 -1.71 1.61 21.39
CA ALA A 182 -2.36 0.30 21.28
C ALA A 182 -2.39 -0.29 19.85
N GLY A 183 -1.72 0.35 18.88
CA GLY A 183 -1.85 0.07 17.46
C GLY A 183 -3.12 0.69 16.87
N GLU A 184 -3.06 1.03 15.59
CA GLU A 184 -4.21 1.56 14.84
C GLU A 184 -5.16 0.41 14.45
N PRO A 185 -6.51 0.58 14.50
CA PRO A 185 -7.43 -0.50 14.17
C PRO A 185 -7.27 -0.95 12.71
N ILE A 186 -7.04 -2.26 12.53
CA ILE A 186 -6.98 -2.92 11.22
C ILE A 186 -8.41 -3.16 10.72
N PHE A 187 -8.71 -2.73 9.51
CA PHE A 187 -9.99 -3.05 8.87
C PHE A 187 -10.01 -4.51 8.43
N LYS A 188 -10.92 -5.31 8.97
CA LYS A 188 -11.15 -6.70 8.56
C LYS A 188 -11.79 -6.77 7.19
N HIS A 189 -11.39 -7.73 6.36
CA HIS A 189 -11.93 -7.94 5.00
C HIS A 189 -12.75 -9.23 4.86
N ASP A 190 -12.77 -10.08 5.89
CA ASP A 190 -13.54 -11.32 5.99
C ASP A 190 -14.95 -11.06 6.51
N PHE A 191 -15.81 -10.49 5.65
CA PHE A 191 -17.22 -10.33 5.97
C PHE A 191 -17.96 -11.69 5.91
N PRO A 192 -18.85 -12.01 6.87
CA PRO A 192 -19.57 -13.27 6.84
C PRO A 192 -20.41 -13.43 5.56
N PRO A 193 -20.50 -14.63 4.97
CA PRO A 193 -21.36 -14.86 3.81
C PRO A 193 -22.83 -14.49 4.12
N GLY A 194 -23.45 -13.65 3.29
CA GLY A 194 -24.84 -13.23 3.45
C GLY A 194 -25.07 -11.99 4.33
N THR A 195 -24.01 -11.35 4.85
CA THR A 195 -24.14 -10.06 5.53
C THR A 195 -24.10 -8.90 4.55
N ASP A 196 -24.95 -7.89 4.79
CA ASP A 196 -24.84 -6.59 4.12
C ASP A 196 -23.53 -5.92 4.52
N MET A 197 -22.64 -5.74 3.54
CA MET A 197 -21.33 -5.12 3.72
C MET A 197 -21.43 -3.70 4.30
N ILE A 198 -22.49 -2.94 4.00
CA ILE A 198 -22.69 -1.61 4.61
C ILE A 198 -22.96 -1.78 6.10
N ASN A 199 -23.82 -2.72 6.50
CA ASN A 199 -24.11 -3.00 7.90
C ASN A 199 -22.85 -3.46 8.66
N GLU A 200 -22.00 -4.28 8.05
CA GLU A 200 -20.73 -4.68 8.66
C GLU A 200 -19.72 -3.52 8.76
N ILE A 201 -19.64 -2.63 7.76
CA ILE A 201 -18.84 -1.39 7.85
C ILE A 201 -19.33 -0.53 9.02
N MET A 202 -20.65 -0.36 9.16
CA MET A 202 -21.27 0.44 10.22
C MET A 202 -21.03 -0.12 11.63
N ARG A 203 -20.84 -1.45 11.76
CA ARG A 203 -20.49 -2.13 13.01
C ARG A 203 -18.98 -2.15 13.30
N GLY A 204 -18.16 -1.86 12.30
CA GLY A 204 -16.70 -1.84 12.40
C GLY A 204 -16.14 -0.55 13.01
N PRO A 205 -14.83 -0.51 13.30
CA PRO A 205 -14.17 0.70 13.74
C PRO A 205 -14.21 1.78 12.64
N LEU A 206 -14.46 3.03 13.03
CA LEU A 206 -14.44 4.22 12.15
C LEU A 206 -15.29 4.06 10.87
N PRO A 207 -16.60 3.77 11.01
CA PRO A 207 -17.47 3.37 9.89
C PRO A 207 -17.56 4.40 8.78
N ALA A 208 -17.63 5.70 9.12
CA ALA A 208 -17.71 6.78 8.13
C ALA A 208 -16.46 6.86 7.24
N GLN A 209 -15.27 6.81 7.84
CA GLN A 209 -13.99 6.85 7.11
C GLN A 209 -13.80 5.60 6.25
N ARG A 210 -14.19 4.43 6.79
CA ARG A 210 -14.15 3.18 6.02
C ARG A 210 -15.08 3.24 4.81
N MET A 211 -16.30 3.76 4.98
CA MET A 211 -17.26 3.92 3.88
C MET A 211 -16.74 4.88 2.80
N GLU A 212 -16.14 6.00 3.20
CA GLU A 212 -15.53 6.97 2.30
C GLU A 212 -14.40 6.34 1.45
N LEU A 213 -13.49 5.60 2.08
CA LEU A 213 -12.41 4.88 1.37
C LEU A 213 -12.95 3.82 0.40
N GLU A 214 -13.97 3.08 0.79
CA GLU A 214 -14.63 2.08 -0.06
C GLU A 214 -15.29 2.74 -1.27
N LEU A 215 -15.95 3.89 -1.09
CA LEU A 215 -16.55 4.65 -2.18
C LEU A 215 -15.48 5.21 -3.13
N PHE A 216 -14.44 5.85 -2.61
CA PHE A 216 -13.37 6.40 -3.44
C PHE A 216 -12.64 5.33 -4.24
N SER A 217 -12.27 4.22 -3.59
CA SER A 217 -11.63 3.10 -4.27
C SER A 217 -12.49 2.57 -5.42
N ARG A 218 -13.81 2.45 -5.22
CA ARG A 218 -14.74 1.99 -6.26
C ARG A 218 -14.99 3.01 -7.35
N LEU A 219 -15.13 4.29 -7.03
CA LEU A 219 -15.33 5.35 -8.03
C LEU A 219 -14.12 5.45 -8.97
N GLN A 220 -12.91 5.26 -8.43
CA GLN A 220 -11.69 5.19 -9.24
C GLN A 220 -11.59 3.91 -10.10
N GLN A 221 -12.45 2.92 -9.84
CA GLN A 221 -12.62 1.73 -10.69
C GLN A 221 -13.69 1.93 -11.79
N ILE A 222 -14.49 3.01 -11.77
CA ILE A 222 -15.54 3.28 -12.76
C ILE A 222 -14.96 4.02 -13.97
N PRO A 223 -15.37 3.71 -15.20
CA PRO A 223 -15.04 4.50 -16.38
C PRO A 223 -15.37 5.99 -16.22
N GLN A 224 -14.38 6.88 -16.39
CA GLN A 224 -14.68 8.23 -16.86
C GLN A 224 -15.08 8.10 -18.34
N GLU A 225 -16.28 8.59 -18.67
CA GLU A 225 -16.74 8.72 -20.06
C GLU A 225 -15.77 9.62 -20.81
N ASP A 226 -15.41 9.19 -22.02
CA ASP A 226 -14.53 9.93 -22.92
C ASP A 226 -15.23 11.24 -23.30
N ASP A 227 -14.72 12.38 -22.82
CA ASP A 227 -14.99 13.66 -23.46
C ASP A 227 -14.16 13.69 -24.75
N ASP A 228 -14.73 13.12 -25.82
CA ASP A 228 -14.22 13.22 -27.19
C ASP A 228 -14.39 14.68 -27.67
N GLY A 229 -13.56 15.54 -27.10
CA GLY A 229 -13.34 16.91 -27.55
C GLY A 229 -12.56 16.91 -28.86
N SER A 230 -13.24 16.52 -29.94
CA SER A 230 -12.79 16.71 -31.31
C SER A 230 -12.71 18.21 -31.66
N VAL A 231 -11.51 18.78 -31.56
CA VAL A 231 -11.10 20.07 -32.16
C VAL A 231 -9.58 19.96 -32.40
N HIS A 232 -8.97 19.96 -33.58
CA HIS A 232 -9.32 20.23 -34.98
C HIS A 232 -8.57 19.23 -35.88
#